data_AF-A0A7J2LYK9-F1
#
_entry.id   AF-A0A7J2LYK9-F1
#
_cell.length_a   1.000
_cell.length_b   1.000
_cell.length_c   1.000
_cell.angle_alpha   90.00
_cell.angle_beta   90.00
_cell.angle_gamma   90.00
#
_symmetry.space_group_name_H-M   'P 1'
#
loop_
_entity.id
_entity.type
_entity.pdbx_description
1 polymer ?
#
loop_
_entity_poly.entity_id
_entity_poly.type
_entity_poly.pdbx_seq_one_letter_code
_entity_poly.pdbx_strand_id
1 'polypeptide(L)'
;VELGFGYDAAIAVEGGVIVDGLGGTLVHTGFLTAGPIDGEVAVLGREWIRSDVFHGGASDICGASSLDEALDGYEKGDEPYVLAIESMLDGIEKAVRSLTSSVKKPREIILSGRYSRNPRFRMLVQKRLRDIAPVRIIGMLSGARFSKEAAQGYGIVAGGIAGGEFKDLIRHMQLMDARGTVLSWVFHPRLRDAKERLMSAYVRSVKNPRI
;
A
#
# COMPACT_ATOMS: atom_id res chain seq x y z
N VAL A 1 1.17 -2.23 7.25
CA VAL A 1 1.44 -0.97 6.53
C VAL A 1 2.75 -1.14 5.79
N GLU A 2 2.68 -1.17 4.47
CA GLU A 2 3.85 -1.17 3.61
C GLU A 2 4.23 0.28 3.29
N LEU A 3 5.47 0.64 3.63
CA LEU A 3 6.08 1.93 3.33
C LEU A 3 6.98 1.76 2.09
N GLY A 4 6.41 1.98 0.92
CA GLY A 4 7.03 1.67 -0.37
C GLY A 4 7.71 2.88 -1.01
N PHE A 5 8.49 2.62 -2.06
CA PHE A 5 9.14 3.68 -2.84
C PHE A 5 8.13 4.43 -3.72
N GLY A 6 7.32 3.68 -4.48
CA GLY A 6 6.31 4.27 -5.37
C GLY A 6 5.01 4.58 -4.66
N TYR A 7 4.50 3.58 -3.93
CA TYR A 7 3.21 3.62 -3.27
C TYR A 7 3.32 3.04 -1.88
N ASP A 8 2.41 3.47 -1.02
CA ASP A 8 2.17 2.86 0.28
C ASP A 8 0.92 1.97 0.23
N ALA A 9 0.81 1.10 1.22
CA ALA A 9 -0.38 0.26 1.40
C ALA A 9 -0.64 -0.02 2.88
N ALA A 10 -1.90 -0.21 3.22
CA ALA A 10 -2.32 -0.70 4.53
C ALA A 10 -3.38 -1.80 4.33
N ILE A 11 -3.27 -2.89 5.08
CA ILE A 11 -4.25 -3.98 5.08
C ILE A 11 -4.69 -4.23 6.50
N ALA A 12 -5.96 -4.56 6.66
CA ALA A 12 -6.55 -4.99 7.92
C ALA A 12 -6.62 -6.51 7.94
N VAL A 13 -6.13 -7.12 9.02
CA VAL A 13 -6.10 -8.58 9.20
C VAL A 13 -6.80 -8.93 10.49
N GLU A 14 -7.83 -9.77 10.41
CA GLU A 14 -8.61 -10.27 11.55
C GLU A 14 -8.64 -11.80 11.48
N GLY A 15 -8.33 -12.48 12.59
CA GLY A 15 -8.32 -13.94 12.63
C GLY A 15 -7.43 -14.61 11.57
N GLY A 16 -6.35 -13.96 11.13
CA GLY A 16 -5.43 -14.46 10.10
C GLY A 16 -5.88 -14.26 8.65
N VAL A 17 -6.99 -13.55 8.41
CA VAL A 17 -7.56 -13.28 7.08
C VAL A 17 -7.51 -11.79 6.77
N ILE A 18 -7.23 -11.43 5.52
CA ILE A 18 -7.31 -10.03 5.05
C ILE A 18 -8.79 -9.67 4.91
N VAL A 19 -9.24 -8.69 5.70
CA VAL A 19 -10.66 -8.27 5.73
C VAL A 19 -10.90 -6.91 5.08
N ASP A 20 -9.84 -6.11 4.92
CA ASP A 20 -9.92 -4.77 4.31
C ASP A 20 -8.53 -4.30 3.86
N GLY A 21 -8.46 -3.29 3.00
CA GLY A 21 -7.19 -2.71 2.60
C GLY A 21 -7.28 -1.50 1.67
N LEU A 22 -6.23 -0.69 1.71
CA LEU A 22 -5.98 0.44 0.85
C LEU A 22 -4.55 0.31 0.30
N GLY A 23 -4.34 0.63 -0.97
CA GLY A 23 -3.01 0.54 -1.55
C GLY A 23 -2.88 1.31 -2.86
N GLY A 24 -1.65 1.56 -3.26
CA GLY A 24 -1.40 2.30 -4.49
C GLY A 24 -1.80 3.76 -4.32
N THR A 25 -2.52 4.29 -5.30
CA THR A 25 -3.05 5.66 -5.29
C THR A 25 -4.26 5.85 -4.35
N LEU A 26 -4.65 4.83 -3.58
CA LEU A 26 -5.69 4.96 -2.55
C LEU A 26 -5.12 5.34 -1.19
N VAL A 27 -3.81 5.18 -1.00
CA VAL A 27 -3.10 5.84 0.09
C VAL A 27 -2.75 7.24 -0.40
N HIS A 28 -2.83 8.23 0.48
CA HIS A 28 -2.50 9.63 0.15
C HIS A 28 -1.02 9.76 -0.25
N THR A 29 -0.54 10.99 -0.42
CA THR A 29 0.82 11.33 -0.85
C THR A 29 1.86 10.32 -0.39
N GLY A 30 2.45 9.60 -1.35
CA GLY A 30 3.62 8.76 -1.14
C GLY A 30 4.88 9.53 -1.52
N PHE A 31 6.00 8.82 -1.63
CA PHE A 31 7.23 9.46 -2.10
C PHE A 31 7.17 9.84 -3.58
N LEU A 32 6.61 8.98 -4.44
CA LEU A 32 6.42 9.29 -5.86
C LEU A 32 4.99 9.76 -6.20
N THR A 33 3.98 9.15 -5.59
CA THR A 33 2.57 9.39 -5.96
C THR A 33 1.92 10.53 -5.18
N ALA A 34 1.05 11.30 -5.83
CA ALA A 34 0.15 12.26 -5.18
C ALA A 34 -0.96 11.58 -4.35
N GLY A 35 -1.21 10.29 -4.57
CA GLY A 35 -2.32 9.57 -3.93
C GLY A 35 -3.67 9.79 -4.63
N PRO A 36 -4.80 9.82 -3.90
CA PRO A 36 -6.12 9.94 -4.48
C PRO A 36 -6.35 11.39 -4.93
N ILE A 37 -6.93 11.53 -6.13
CA ILE A 37 -7.24 12.83 -6.73
C ILE A 37 -8.75 13.01 -6.75
N ASP A 38 -9.21 14.18 -6.33
CA ASP A 38 -10.60 14.57 -6.44
C ASP A 38 -11.07 14.54 -7.90
N GLY A 39 -12.31 14.10 -8.14
CA GLY A 39 -12.85 13.95 -9.49
C GLY A 39 -12.86 15.25 -10.30
N GLU A 40 -13.13 16.39 -9.67
CA GLU A 40 -13.09 17.71 -10.31
C GLU A 40 -11.65 18.10 -10.66
N VAL A 41 -10.71 17.85 -9.75
CA VAL A 41 -9.28 18.08 -10.01
C VAL A 41 -8.76 17.21 -11.16
N ALA A 42 -9.21 15.96 -11.24
CA ALA A 42 -8.87 15.08 -12.35
C ALA A 42 -9.38 15.63 -13.70
N VAL A 43 -10.58 16.21 -13.73
CA VAL A 43 -11.16 16.86 -14.92
C VAL A 43 -10.37 18.12 -15.30
N LEU A 44 -9.91 18.92 -14.33
CA LEU A 44 -9.04 20.08 -14.58
C LEU A 44 -7.72 19.70 -15.26
N GLY A 45 -7.16 18.53 -14.91
CA GLY A 45 -5.95 17.98 -15.53
C GLY A 45 -6.11 17.57 -17.01
N ARG A 46 -7.33 17.53 -17.54
CA ARG A 46 -7.69 17.12 -18.91
C ARG A 46 -7.27 15.69 -19.24
N GLU A 47 -6.03 15.47 -19.64
CA GLU A 47 -5.51 14.18 -20.11
C GLU A 47 -4.42 13.68 -19.18
N TRP A 48 -4.50 12.40 -18.81
CA TRP A 48 -3.56 11.72 -17.93
C TRP A 48 -3.04 10.46 -18.62
N ILE A 49 -1.73 10.23 -18.52
CA ILE A 49 -1.02 9.04 -18.98
C ILE A 49 -0.61 8.16 -17.81
N ARG A 50 -0.15 6.93 -18.10
CA ARG A 50 0.16 5.94 -17.06
C ARG A 50 1.30 6.37 -16.13
N SER A 51 2.21 7.24 -16.56
CA SER A 51 3.28 7.74 -15.69
C SER A 51 2.79 8.73 -14.65
N ASP A 52 1.66 9.41 -14.88
CA ASP A 52 1.20 10.49 -14.00
C ASP A 52 0.82 10.01 -12.59
N VAL A 53 0.49 8.73 -12.43
CA VAL A 53 0.26 8.15 -11.09
C VAL A 53 1.52 8.07 -10.22
N PHE A 54 2.71 8.24 -10.83
CA PHE A 54 4.01 8.29 -10.16
C PHE A 54 4.53 9.72 -9.97
N HIS A 55 3.64 10.72 -10.09
CA HIS A 55 3.96 12.13 -9.90
C HIS A 55 3.14 12.76 -8.78
N GLY A 56 3.61 13.92 -8.30
CA GLY A 56 3.00 14.75 -7.25
C GLY A 56 3.22 14.25 -5.82
N GLY A 57 4.09 13.25 -5.64
CA GLY A 57 4.57 12.83 -4.32
C GLY A 57 5.68 13.73 -3.76
N ALA A 58 6.23 13.35 -2.61
CA ALA A 58 7.28 14.12 -1.94
C ALA A 58 8.54 14.36 -2.79
N SER A 59 8.88 13.43 -3.69
CA SER A 59 9.99 13.59 -4.64
C SER A 59 9.79 14.81 -5.55
N ASP A 60 8.59 14.97 -6.12
CA ASP A 60 8.25 16.09 -6.99
C ASP A 60 8.09 17.39 -6.21
N ILE A 61 7.43 17.34 -5.04
CA ILE A 61 7.21 18.52 -4.19
C ILE A 61 8.55 19.13 -3.75
N CYS A 62 9.49 18.28 -3.33
CA CYS A 62 10.78 18.71 -2.80
C CYS A 62 11.87 18.85 -3.87
N GLY A 63 11.63 18.38 -5.10
CA GLY A 63 12.71 18.16 -6.08
C GLY A 63 13.76 17.16 -5.60
N ALA A 64 13.40 16.27 -4.67
CA ALA A 64 14.33 15.37 -3.99
C ALA A 64 14.44 14.02 -4.72
N SER A 65 15.67 13.56 -4.91
CA SER A 65 15.98 12.28 -5.53
C SER A 65 15.85 11.08 -4.58
N SER A 66 15.79 11.34 -3.28
CA SER A 66 15.70 10.32 -2.24
C SER A 66 14.90 10.78 -1.02
N LEU A 67 14.46 9.82 -0.20
CA LEU A 67 13.78 10.13 1.06
C LEU A 67 14.73 10.79 2.06
N ASP A 68 16.01 10.43 2.08
CA ASP A 68 16.99 11.05 3.00
C ASP A 68 17.18 12.53 2.70
N GLU A 69 17.29 12.90 1.43
CA GLU A 69 17.33 14.30 0.99
C GLU A 69 16.05 15.06 1.40
N ALA A 70 14.88 14.43 1.25
CA ALA A 70 13.63 15.04 1.68
C ALA A 70 13.56 15.22 3.22
N LEU A 71 14.09 14.26 3.98
CA LEU A 71 14.15 14.32 5.45
C LEU A 71 15.15 15.35 5.95
N ASP A 72 16.25 15.59 5.24
CA ASP A 72 17.23 16.61 5.60
C ASP A 72 16.64 18.02 5.58
N GLY A 73 15.78 18.33 4.60
CA GLY A 73 15.02 19.58 4.58
C GLY A 73 13.92 19.63 5.64
N TYR A 74 13.21 18.52 5.85
CA TYR A 74 12.17 18.41 6.89
C TYR A 74 12.74 18.68 8.29
N GLU A 75 13.90 18.12 8.63
CA GLU A 75 14.54 18.32 9.94
C GLU A 75 15.07 19.74 10.17
N LYS A 76 15.36 20.48 9.09
CA LYS A 76 15.70 21.90 9.15
C LYS A 76 14.46 22.79 9.29
N GLY A 77 13.26 22.25 9.05
CA GLY A 77 12.02 23.01 9.04
C GLY A 77 11.80 23.80 7.75
N ASP A 78 12.47 23.41 6.66
CA ASP A 78 12.42 24.13 5.38
C ASP A 78 11.20 23.72 4.56
N GLU A 79 10.51 24.70 3.96
CA GLU A 79 9.49 24.41 2.94
C GLU A 79 10.15 24.19 1.57
N PRO A 80 9.61 23.30 0.72
CA PRO A 80 8.35 22.55 0.89
C PRO A 80 8.53 21.17 1.57
N TYR A 81 9.69 20.89 2.17
CA TYR A 81 10.00 19.58 2.75
C TYR A 81 9.13 19.24 3.95
N VAL A 82 8.84 20.23 4.80
CA VAL A 82 7.89 20.08 5.92
C VAL A 82 6.53 19.63 5.40
N LEU A 83 5.96 20.38 4.45
CA LEU A 83 4.68 20.05 3.83
C LEU A 83 4.66 18.64 3.23
N ALA A 84 5.69 18.26 2.46
CA ALA A 84 5.74 16.98 1.77
C ALA A 84 5.76 15.79 2.75
N ILE A 85 6.65 15.81 3.74
CA ILE A 85 6.78 14.72 4.71
C ILE A 85 5.55 14.65 5.63
N GLU A 86 5.01 15.79 6.06
CA GLU A 86 3.77 15.83 6.85
C GLU A 86 2.58 15.27 6.07
N SER A 87 2.48 15.56 4.77
CA SER A 87 1.45 14.99 3.90
C SER A 87 1.56 13.45 3.82
N MET A 88 2.78 12.91 3.70
CA MET A 88 2.99 11.46 3.73
C MET A 88 2.58 10.85 5.08
N LEU A 89 2.99 11.46 6.19
CA LEU A 89 2.68 10.97 7.54
C LEU A 89 1.18 10.99 7.84
N ASP A 90 0.49 12.08 7.49
CA ASP A 90 -0.96 12.21 7.61
C ASP A 90 -1.69 11.17 6.76
N GLY A 91 -1.21 10.93 5.54
CA GLY A 91 -1.71 9.90 4.64
C GLY A 91 -1.64 8.49 5.21
N ILE A 92 -0.48 8.14 5.76
CA ILE A 92 -0.25 6.84 6.41
C ILE A 92 -1.15 6.69 7.64
N GLU A 93 -1.25 7.73 8.48
CA GLU A 93 -2.10 7.72 9.68
C GLU A 93 -3.58 7.53 9.31
N LYS A 94 -4.09 8.31 8.35
CA LYS A 94 -5.47 8.19 7.87
C LYS A 94 -5.76 6.83 7.26
N ALA A 95 -4.84 6.27 6.49
CA ALA A 95 -4.99 4.92 5.94
C ALA A 95 -5.16 3.90 7.06
N VAL A 96 -4.32 3.93 8.10
CA VAL A 96 -4.43 3.02 9.24
C VAL A 96 -5.73 3.25 10.03
N ARG A 97 -6.07 4.52 10.31
CA ARG A 97 -7.31 4.86 11.03
C ARG A 97 -8.55 4.41 10.28
N SER A 98 -8.59 4.56 8.96
CA SER A 98 -9.74 4.14 8.17
C SER A 98 -10.01 2.64 8.32
N LEU A 99 -8.95 1.81 8.33
CA LEU A 99 -9.06 0.36 8.50
C LEU A 99 -9.53 -0.07 9.90
N THR A 100 -9.59 0.85 10.88
CA THR A 100 -10.21 0.57 12.18
C THR A 100 -11.73 0.45 12.12
N SER A 101 -12.37 0.84 11.01
CA SER A 101 -13.78 0.49 10.76
C SER A 101 -13.98 -1.03 10.65
N SER A 102 -12.99 -1.72 10.09
CA SER A 102 -13.01 -3.16 9.82
C SER A 102 -12.36 -3.95 10.97
N VAL A 103 -11.27 -3.44 11.54
CA VAL A 103 -10.58 -4.01 12.72
C VAL A 103 -10.58 -2.98 13.85
N LYS A 104 -11.63 -3.01 14.70
CA LYS A 104 -11.90 -1.95 15.70
C LYS A 104 -10.78 -1.70 16.70
N LYS A 105 -10.05 -2.75 17.08
CA LYS A 105 -8.97 -2.68 18.08
C LYS A 105 -7.81 -3.56 17.61
N PRO A 106 -6.99 -3.08 16.66
CA PRO A 106 -5.89 -3.88 16.14
C PRO A 106 -4.93 -4.21 17.28
N ARG A 107 -4.54 -5.48 17.38
CA ARG A 107 -3.55 -5.93 18.38
C ARG A 107 -2.21 -5.21 18.21
N GLU A 108 -1.83 -4.98 16.97
CA GLU A 108 -0.57 -4.39 16.57
C GLU A 108 -0.64 -3.85 15.14
N ILE A 109 0.31 -2.98 14.81
CA ILE A 109 0.56 -2.48 13.47
C ILE A 109 1.95 -2.95 13.04
N ILE A 110 2.02 -3.62 11.89
CA ILE A 110 3.26 -4.14 11.33
C ILE A 110 3.70 -3.26 10.16
N LEU A 111 4.91 -2.70 10.23
CA LEU A 111 5.55 -1.91 9.19
C LEU A 111 6.41 -2.82 8.29
N SER A 112 6.24 -2.69 6.98
CA SER A 112 7.05 -3.37 5.95
C SER A 112 7.47 -2.37 4.87
N GLY A 113 8.17 -2.84 3.84
CA GLY A 113 8.54 -2.01 2.68
C GLY A 113 9.91 -1.34 2.82
N ARG A 114 10.34 -0.66 1.74
CA ARG A 114 11.68 -0.05 1.65
C ARG A 114 11.91 0.99 2.73
N TYR A 115 10.94 1.87 2.96
CA TYR A 115 11.12 3.03 3.84
C TYR A 115 10.90 2.72 5.31
N SER A 116 10.32 1.57 5.66
CA SER A 116 10.33 1.12 7.07
C SER A 116 11.75 0.81 7.57
N ARG A 117 12.71 0.62 6.66
CA ARG A 117 14.13 0.41 6.99
C ARG A 117 14.87 1.71 7.30
N ASN A 118 14.38 2.86 6.81
CA ASN A 118 14.96 4.16 7.15
C ASN A 118 14.57 4.52 8.60
N PRO A 119 15.55 4.66 9.52
CA PRO A 119 15.25 4.85 10.95
C PRO A 119 14.58 6.21 11.24
N ARG A 120 14.94 7.28 10.52
CA ARG A 120 14.40 8.63 10.70
C ARG A 120 12.91 8.64 10.34
N PHE A 121 12.57 8.17 9.14
CA PHE A 121 11.18 8.09 8.71
C PHE A 121 10.35 7.11 9.55
N ARG A 122 10.91 5.94 9.85
CA ARG A 122 10.26 4.94 10.71
C ARG A 122 9.86 5.52 12.06
N MET A 123 10.72 6.30 12.69
CA MET A 123 10.43 6.92 13.99
C MET A 123 9.25 7.90 13.90
N LEU A 124 9.17 8.70 12.83
CA LEU A 124 8.04 9.60 12.58
C LEU A 124 6.73 8.82 12.42
N VAL A 125 6.74 7.77 11.61
CA VAL A 125 5.57 6.89 11.41
C VAL A 125 5.15 6.21 12.71
N GLN A 126 6.09 5.65 13.47
CA GLN A 126 5.80 5.02 14.76
C GLN A 126 5.17 6.01 15.75
N LYS A 127 5.66 7.25 15.78
CA LYS A 127 5.10 8.31 16.64
C LYS A 127 3.64 8.61 16.31
N ARG A 128 3.27 8.61 15.04
CA ARG A 128 1.88 8.84 14.57
C ARG A 128 0.96 7.66 14.91
N LEU A 129 1.45 6.45 14.71
CA LEU A 129 0.62 5.24 14.76
C LEU A 129 0.49 4.63 16.17
N ARG A 130 1.38 4.97 17.11
CA ARG A 130 1.40 4.38 18.47
C ARG A 130 0.11 4.61 19.26
N ASP A 131 -0.64 5.67 18.97
CA ASP A 131 -1.91 5.98 19.65
C ASP A 131 -3.06 5.10 19.14
N ILE A 132 -2.85 4.35 18.05
CA ILE A 132 -3.81 3.40 17.49
C ILE A 132 -3.54 2.00 18.06
N ALA A 133 -2.30 1.51 17.95
CA ALA A 133 -1.86 0.21 18.46
C ALA A 133 -0.32 0.12 18.51
N PRO A 134 0.26 -0.85 19.24
CA PRO A 134 1.70 -1.10 19.24
C PRO A 134 2.26 -1.31 17.83
N VAL A 135 3.36 -0.62 17.50
CA VAL A 135 3.95 -0.63 16.16
C VAL A 135 5.26 -1.42 16.16
N ARG A 136 5.37 -2.41 15.28
CA ARG A 136 6.62 -3.16 15.04
C ARG A 136 6.97 -3.25 13.56
N ILE A 137 8.20 -3.64 13.27
CA ILE A 137 8.66 -3.90 11.90
C ILE A 137 8.46 -5.38 11.59
N ILE A 138 8.15 -5.69 10.34
CA ILE A 138 8.11 -7.07 9.84
C ILE A 138 9.52 -7.68 9.87
N GLY A 139 9.61 -8.95 10.28
CA GLY A 139 10.85 -9.71 10.15
C GLY A 139 11.04 -10.27 8.74
N MET A 140 12.22 -10.82 8.48
CA MET A 140 12.48 -11.65 7.31
C MET A 140 12.29 -13.13 7.65
N LEU A 141 11.99 -13.94 6.64
CA LEU A 141 12.04 -15.40 6.77
C LEU A 141 13.45 -15.86 7.15
N SER A 142 13.51 -16.93 7.95
CA SER A 142 14.79 -17.54 8.31
C SER A 142 15.60 -17.91 7.06
N GLY A 143 16.86 -17.52 7.03
CA GLY A 143 17.76 -17.76 5.90
C GLY A 143 17.64 -16.77 4.73
N ALA A 144 16.65 -15.87 4.71
CA ALA A 144 16.55 -14.83 3.70
C ALA A 144 17.64 -13.77 3.89
N ARG A 145 18.51 -13.60 2.89
CA ARG A 145 19.61 -12.61 2.90
C ARG A 145 19.44 -11.47 1.90
N PHE A 146 18.89 -11.79 0.72
CA PHE A 146 18.83 -10.86 -0.43
C PHE A 146 17.41 -10.56 -0.90
N SER A 147 16.43 -11.38 -0.52
CA SER A 147 15.06 -11.25 -0.99
C SER A 147 14.33 -10.13 -0.25
N LYS A 148 13.61 -9.29 -1.00
CA LYS A 148 12.67 -8.29 -0.45
C LYS A 148 11.52 -9.00 0.26
N GLU A 149 10.90 -8.34 1.23
CA GLU A 149 9.76 -8.87 2.00
C GLU A 149 8.62 -9.33 1.07
N ALA A 150 8.30 -8.54 0.04
CA ALA A 150 7.29 -8.90 -0.95
C ALA A 150 7.65 -10.18 -1.72
N ALA A 151 8.92 -10.35 -2.11
CA ALA A 151 9.38 -11.56 -2.80
C ALA A 151 9.28 -12.81 -1.90
N GLN A 152 9.58 -12.65 -0.61
CA GLN A 152 9.39 -13.71 0.38
C GLN A 152 7.90 -14.07 0.53
N GLY A 153 7.01 -13.07 0.59
CA GLY A 153 5.56 -13.27 0.61
C GLY A 153 5.05 -14.03 -0.62
N TYR A 154 5.51 -13.67 -1.83
CA TYR A 154 5.19 -14.42 -3.05
C TYR A 154 5.65 -15.87 -2.98
N GLY A 155 6.84 -16.14 -2.42
CA GLY A 155 7.35 -17.49 -2.19
C GLY A 155 6.47 -18.30 -1.24
N ILE A 156 6.03 -17.70 -0.14
CA ILE A 156 5.09 -18.32 0.82
C ILE A 156 3.78 -18.71 0.12
N VAL A 157 3.20 -17.77 -0.64
CA VAL A 157 1.93 -18.00 -1.35
C VAL A 157 2.08 -19.09 -2.40
N ALA A 158 3.10 -19.00 -3.26
CA ALA A 158 3.34 -19.99 -4.30
C ALA A 158 3.59 -21.39 -3.72
N GLY A 159 4.43 -21.49 -2.68
CA GLY A 159 4.72 -22.75 -2.00
C GLY A 159 3.49 -23.34 -1.32
N GLY A 160 2.65 -22.52 -0.68
CA GLY A 160 1.42 -22.99 -0.05
C GLY A 160 0.36 -23.45 -1.05
N ILE A 161 0.20 -22.74 -2.18
CA ILE A 161 -0.69 -23.16 -3.29
C ILE A 161 -0.23 -24.49 -3.88
N ALA A 162 1.09 -24.71 -3.99
CA ALA A 162 1.68 -25.96 -4.46
C ALA A 162 1.60 -27.11 -3.43
N GLY A 163 1.00 -26.89 -2.26
CA GLY A 163 0.86 -27.91 -1.21
C GLY A 163 2.10 -28.11 -0.33
N GLY A 164 3.06 -27.18 -0.36
CA GLY A 164 4.27 -27.19 0.45
C GLY A 164 4.05 -26.80 1.92
N GLU A 165 5.13 -26.39 2.59
CA GLU A 165 5.15 -26.07 4.03
C GLU A 165 4.05 -25.07 4.46
N PHE A 166 3.77 -24.06 3.63
CA PHE A 166 2.81 -23.01 3.94
C PHE A 166 1.36 -23.34 3.55
N LYS A 167 1.04 -24.59 3.15
CA LYS A 167 -0.31 -24.94 2.65
C LYS A 167 -1.43 -24.62 3.62
N ASP A 168 -1.23 -24.87 4.92
CA ASP A 168 -2.26 -24.68 5.93
C ASP A 168 -2.42 -23.19 6.28
N LEU A 169 -1.33 -22.41 6.20
CA LEU A 169 -1.37 -20.95 6.27
C LEU A 169 -2.20 -20.37 5.10
N ILE A 170 -1.90 -20.76 3.86
CA ILE A 170 -2.63 -20.23 2.69
C ILE A 170 -4.11 -20.63 2.71
N ARG A 171 -4.42 -21.85 3.18
CA ARG A 171 -5.80 -22.28 3.41
C ARG A 171 -6.49 -21.42 4.48
N HIS A 172 -5.82 -21.18 5.60
CA HIS A 172 -6.35 -20.37 6.69
C HIS A 172 -6.60 -18.91 6.28
N MET A 173 -5.70 -18.33 5.48
CA MET A 173 -5.84 -16.97 4.93
C MET A 173 -6.98 -16.82 3.92
N GLN A 174 -7.58 -17.92 3.46
CA GLN A 174 -8.69 -17.95 2.49
C GLN A 174 -8.38 -17.24 1.15
N LEU A 175 -7.10 -17.18 0.75
CA LEU A 175 -6.70 -16.48 -0.48
C LEU A 175 -7.34 -17.08 -1.74
N MET A 176 -7.56 -18.40 -1.74
CA MET A 176 -8.21 -19.11 -2.85
C MET A 176 -9.72 -18.84 -2.92
N ASP A 177 -10.28 -18.19 -1.90
CA ASP A 177 -11.71 -17.84 -1.83
C ASP A 177 -12.01 -16.39 -2.21
N ALA A 178 -10.97 -15.58 -2.49
CA ALA A 178 -11.10 -14.21 -2.97
C ALA A 178 -11.96 -14.14 -4.25
N ARG A 179 -12.78 -13.08 -4.37
CA ARG A 179 -13.71 -12.88 -5.48
C ARG A 179 -13.62 -11.46 -6.04
N GLY A 180 -14.06 -11.31 -7.28
CA GLY A 180 -14.07 -10.04 -7.97
C GLY A 180 -12.68 -9.59 -8.42
N THR A 181 -12.54 -8.29 -8.68
CA THR A 181 -11.30 -7.67 -9.17
C THR A 181 -11.08 -6.30 -8.53
N VAL A 182 -9.93 -5.69 -8.81
CA VAL A 182 -9.63 -4.30 -8.39
C VAL A 182 -10.62 -3.27 -8.94
N LEU A 183 -11.45 -3.62 -9.94
CA LEU A 183 -12.49 -2.74 -10.50
C LEU A 183 -13.92 -3.14 -10.07
N SER A 184 -14.10 -4.07 -9.11
CA SER A 184 -15.43 -4.52 -8.67
C SER A 184 -16.34 -3.38 -8.25
N TRP A 185 -15.82 -2.41 -7.49
CA TRP A 185 -16.56 -1.27 -6.94
C TRP A 185 -16.50 -0.02 -7.82
N VAL A 186 -16.02 -0.15 -9.06
CA VAL A 186 -15.97 0.95 -10.02
C VAL A 186 -17.24 0.93 -10.87
N PHE A 187 -18.03 2.00 -10.80
CA PHE A 187 -19.34 2.13 -11.49
C PHE A 187 -19.42 3.30 -12.47
N HIS A 188 -18.37 4.13 -12.56
CA HIS A 188 -18.38 5.30 -13.42
C HIS A 188 -18.47 4.92 -14.92
N PRO A 189 -19.37 5.53 -15.72
CA PRO A 189 -19.58 5.14 -17.12
C PRO A 189 -18.31 5.15 -17.98
N ARG A 190 -17.42 6.12 -17.78
CA ARG A 190 -16.12 6.20 -18.50
C ARG A 190 -15.16 5.04 -18.23
N LEU A 191 -15.38 4.27 -17.15
CA LEU A 191 -14.54 3.14 -16.76
C LEU A 191 -15.16 1.78 -17.08
N ARG A 192 -16.35 1.77 -17.72
CA ARG A 192 -17.07 0.54 -18.08
C ARG A 192 -16.19 -0.39 -18.93
N ASP A 193 -15.64 0.12 -20.03
CA ASP A 193 -14.80 -0.66 -20.94
C ASP A 193 -13.55 -1.23 -20.23
N ALA A 194 -12.92 -0.44 -19.35
CA ALA A 194 -11.76 -0.89 -18.59
C ALA A 194 -12.13 -2.04 -17.64
N LYS A 195 -13.27 -1.94 -16.96
CA LYS A 195 -13.82 -2.98 -16.10
C LYS A 195 -14.15 -4.26 -16.89
N GLU A 196 -14.84 -4.14 -18.02
CA GLU A 196 -15.20 -5.26 -18.89
C GLU A 196 -13.98 -5.98 -19.47
N ARG A 197 -12.96 -5.22 -19.91
CA ARG A 197 -11.69 -5.77 -20.39
C ARG A 197 -10.95 -6.54 -19.30
N LEU A 198 -10.88 -5.99 -18.08
CA LEU A 198 -10.25 -6.67 -16.94
C LEU A 198 -10.98 -7.97 -16.60
N MET A 199 -12.32 -7.93 -16.52
CA MET A 199 -13.13 -9.12 -16.25
C MET A 199 -12.94 -10.19 -17.33
N SER A 200 -12.95 -9.80 -18.61
CA SER A 200 -12.74 -10.72 -19.73
C SER A 200 -11.34 -11.33 -19.74
N ALA A 201 -10.32 -10.57 -19.33
CA ALA A 201 -8.97 -11.09 -19.15
C ALA A 201 -8.89 -12.07 -17.97
N TYR A 202 -9.54 -11.76 -16.84
CA TYR A 202 -9.57 -12.63 -15.67
C TYR A 202 -10.21 -13.99 -15.98
N VAL A 203 -11.38 -14.01 -16.62
CA VAL A 203 -12.09 -15.26 -16.98
C VAL A 203 -11.28 -16.12 -17.96
N ARG A 204 -10.57 -15.51 -18.92
CA ARG A 204 -9.77 -16.26 -19.91
C ARG A 204 -8.47 -16.81 -19.33
N SER A 205 -7.87 -16.12 -18.37
CA SER A 205 -6.53 -16.45 -17.86
C SER A 205 -6.53 -17.34 -16.62
N VAL A 206 -7.65 -17.45 -15.90
CA VAL A 206 -7.72 -18.15 -14.61
C VAL A 206 -8.58 -19.41 -14.72
N LYS A 207 -8.04 -20.55 -14.28
CA LYS A 207 -8.68 -21.87 -14.40
C LYS A 207 -10.08 -21.94 -13.79
N ASN A 208 -10.26 -21.33 -12.61
CA ASN A 208 -11.52 -21.32 -11.85
C ASN A 208 -11.82 -19.87 -11.41
N PRO A 209 -12.32 -19.01 -12.31
CA PRO A 209 -12.56 -17.61 -11.99
C PRO A 209 -13.71 -17.50 -10.97
N ARG A 210 -13.50 -16.68 -9.93
CA ARG A 210 -14.50 -16.39 -8.89
C ARG A 210 -14.94 -14.94 -9.04
N ILE A 211 -16.02 -14.74 -9.80
CA ILE A 211 -16.63 -13.43 -10.04
C ILE A 211 -17.48 -13.03 -8.83
#